data_AF-K0R237-F1
#
_entry.id   AF-K0R237-F1
#
_cell.length_a   1.000
_cell.length_b   1.000
_cell.length_c   1.000
_cell.angle_alpha   90.00
_cell.angle_beta   90.00
_cell.angle_gamma   90.00
#
_symmetry.space_group_name_H-M   'P 1'
#
loop_
_entity.id
_entity.type
_entity.pdbx_description
1 polymer ?
#
loop_
_entity_poly.entity_id
_entity_poly.type
_entity_poly.pdbx_seq_one_letter_code
_entity_poly.pdbx_strand_id
1 'polypeptide(L)'
;MYGSPLLNWVWGPTYKQAKGLPARTVRLLRVGRAPQFKRGGYGWVSWVRAEPLSRVEPRRAAGTRDMTVTAPESQASSATNDTGVVRSRRRYGSPANQEADGSSAALSGHVACEETGQQNQVRTPASTADDRIVSKKVYAVSVRWESEQRERASRAQQIGSDGGPISGNEPPLTYTVEDFHNYCCCCARRVGSMFFLIEKPDGTPVIVAGPCWPFCTFVTVPLIVGLGTLVGVFIVSNPSAGLPWWFGFIYYPLLLFVLVVLSCVSCRDPGLMERVTDEEAADADWFWNEQVGSYRPAKAMYCRECKALVNDYDHVCPWTGTVIVSLLDYACVLAFLH
;
A
#
# COMPACT_ATOMS: atom_id res chain seq x y z
N MET A 1 55.45 6.68 0.05
CA MET A 1 54.95 6.03 -1.19
C MET A 1 54.09 4.83 -0.81
N TYR A 2 52.78 5.01 -0.66
CA TYR A 2 51.80 3.94 -0.73
C TYR A 2 50.58 4.52 -1.44
N GLY A 3 50.35 4.07 -2.66
CA GLY A 3 49.27 4.53 -3.52
C GLY A 3 47.97 3.81 -3.17
N SER A 4 46.95 4.60 -2.83
CA SER A 4 45.57 4.13 -2.73
C SER A 4 44.97 4.04 -4.14
N PRO A 5 44.36 2.91 -4.54
CA PRO A 5 43.63 2.87 -5.80
C PRO A 5 42.29 3.60 -5.64
N LEU A 6 42.17 4.74 -6.34
CA LEU A 6 40.92 5.42 -6.61
C LEU A 6 39.98 4.49 -7.38
N LEU A 7 38.95 3.97 -6.71
CA LEU A 7 37.81 3.33 -7.36
C LEU A 7 36.94 4.43 -7.99
N ASN A 8 37.17 4.68 -9.27
CA ASN A 8 36.25 5.41 -10.14
C ASN A 8 34.97 4.59 -10.30
N TRP A 9 33.91 4.97 -9.59
CA TRP A 9 32.56 4.52 -9.91
C TRP A 9 32.00 5.40 -11.03
N VAL A 10 32.03 4.85 -12.23
CA VAL A 10 31.37 5.42 -13.42
C VAL A 10 29.86 5.27 -13.24
N TRP A 11 29.17 6.39 -13.35
CA TRP A 11 27.71 6.52 -13.29
C TRP A 11 27.00 5.90 -14.52
N GLY A 12 25.87 5.24 -14.27
CA GLY A 12 24.76 5.10 -15.23
C GLY A 12 23.89 3.85 -15.02
N PRO A 13 22.56 3.87 -15.36
CA PRO A 13 21.87 4.90 -16.15
C PRO A 13 20.71 5.59 -15.41
N THR A 14 20.55 6.87 -15.74
CA THR A 14 19.31 7.65 -15.61
C THR A 14 18.15 6.97 -16.33
N TYR A 15 17.06 6.68 -15.62
CA TYR A 15 15.76 6.37 -16.21
C TYR A 15 15.20 7.65 -16.87
N LYS A 16 15.46 7.83 -18.16
CA LYS A 16 14.65 8.72 -19.00
C LYS A 16 13.49 7.90 -19.55
N GLN A 17 12.26 8.27 -19.21
CA GLN A 17 11.09 7.89 -20.00
C GLN A 17 11.31 8.38 -21.43
N ALA A 18 11.52 7.45 -22.36
CA ALA A 18 11.57 7.74 -23.77
C ALA A 18 10.14 7.84 -24.31
N LYS A 19 9.70 9.06 -24.62
CA LYS A 19 8.52 9.30 -25.46
C LYS A 19 8.91 9.08 -26.93
N GLY A 20 8.18 8.18 -27.59
CA GLY A 20 7.85 8.19 -29.02
C GLY A 20 8.98 8.29 -30.03
N LEU A 21 9.43 7.14 -30.56
CA LEU A 21 9.97 7.02 -31.92
C LEU A 21 9.51 5.69 -32.55
N PRO A 22 9.22 5.67 -33.87
CA PRO A 22 8.57 4.54 -34.53
C PRO A 22 9.51 3.35 -34.75
N ALA A 23 8.93 2.15 -34.63
CA ALA A 23 9.59 0.87 -34.77
C ALA A 23 10.34 0.74 -36.11
N ARG A 24 11.67 0.68 -36.03
CA ARG A 24 12.51 0.09 -37.08
C ARG A 24 13.01 -1.27 -36.60
N THR A 25 12.72 -2.28 -37.40
CA THR A 25 13.14 -3.67 -37.29
C THR A 25 14.64 -3.78 -37.05
N VAL A 26 15.05 -4.09 -35.81
CA VAL A 26 16.42 -4.49 -35.49
C VAL A 26 16.47 -6.02 -35.45
N ARG A 27 17.17 -6.62 -36.42
CA ARG A 27 17.55 -8.04 -36.39
C ARG A 27 18.46 -8.27 -35.18
N LEU A 28 17.99 -9.08 -34.23
CA LEU A 28 18.78 -9.63 -33.13
C LEU A 28 19.85 -10.59 -33.68
N LEU A 29 21.12 -10.15 -33.64
CA LEU A 29 22.27 -11.05 -33.75
C LEU A 29 22.44 -11.80 -32.42
N ARG A 30 22.44 -13.13 -32.51
CA ARG A 30 22.64 -14.07 -31.41
C ARG A 30 24.08 -13.96 -30.90
N VAL A 31 24.31 -13.21 -29.82
CA VAL A 31 25.60 -13.18 -29.12
C VAL A 31 25.71 -14.43 -28.24
N GLY A 32 26.82 -15.15 -28.40
CA GLY A 32 27.09 -16.45 -27.76
C GLY A 32 27.21 -16.38 -26.23
N ARG A 33 26.92 -17.52 -25.60
CA ARG A 33 27.06 -17.78 -24.16
C ARG A 33 28.46 -17.43 -23.65
N ALA A 34 28.52 -16.56 -22.65
CA ALA A 34 29.67 -16.43 -21.76
C ALA A 34 29.69 -17.57 -20.70
N PRO A 35 30.87 -18.02 -20.25
CA PRO A 35 31.00 -19.13 -19.30
C PRO A 35 30.57 -18.76 -17.87
N GLN A 36 29.96 -19.73 -17.20
CA GLN A 36 29.55 -19.71 -15.80
C GLN A 36 30.75 -19.50 -14.87
N PHE A 37 30.76 -18.38 -14.16
CA PHE A 37 31.72 -18.10 -13.09
C PHE A 37 31.19 -18.69 -11.78
N LYS A 38 31.79 -19.79 -11.30
CA LYS A 38 31.51 -20.39 -9.99
C LYS A 38 31.87 -19.41 -8.88
N ARG A 39 30.88 -18.87 -8.17
CA ARG A 39 31.10 -18.17 -6.88
C ARG A 39 31.42 -19.22 -5.80
N GLY A 40 32.65 -19.16 -5.29
CA GLY A 40 33.03 -19.82 -4.05
C GLY A 40 32.22 -19.26 -2.88
N GLY A 41 31.78 -20.16 -2.01
CA GLY A 41 31.01 -19.84 -0.82
C GLY A 41 31.87 -19.16 0.25
N TYR A 42 31.35 -18.08 0.81
CA TYR A 42 31.76 -17.60 2.12
C TYR A 42 30.82 -18.24 3.14
N GLY A 43 31.33 -19.28 3.79
CA GLY A 43 30.65 -19.92 4.92
C GLY A 43 30.70 -19.00 6.14
N TRP A 44 29.53 -18.73 6.71
CA TRP A 44 29.40 -18.20 8.05
C TRP A 44 29.63 -19.35 9.04
N VAL A 45 30.75 -19.30 9.77
CA VAL A 45 31.04 -20.23 10.86
C VAL A 45 30.18 -19.83 12.05
N SER A 46 29.06 -20.52 12.24
CA SER A 46 28.30 -20.47 13.48
C SER A 46 28.86 -21.52 14.44
N TRP A 47 29.46 -21.09 15.54
CA TRP A 47 29.85 -21.99 16.63
C TRP A 47 28.60 -22.35 17.43
N VAL A 48 27.98 -23.48 17.08
CA VAL A 48 27.04 -24.17 17.97
C VAL A 48 27.77 -25.35 18.59
N ARG A 49 28.00 -25.26 19.90
CA ARG A 49 28.52 -26.35 20.74
C ARG A 49 27.46 -27.45 20.78
N ALA A 50 27.72 -28.57 20.08
CA ALA A 50 26.88 -29.77 20.14
C ALA A 50 27.30 -30.65 21.31
N GLU A 51 26.36 -31.01 22.17
CA GLU A 51 26.51 -32.12 23.12
C GLU A 51 26.29 -33.48 22.42
N PRO A 52 26.96 -34.56 22.84
CA PRO A 52 26.88 -35.85 22.18
C PRO A 52 25.60 -36.60 22.57
N LEU A 53 24.67 -36.73 21.64
CA LEU A 53 23.52 -37.64 21.76
C LEU A 53 23.95 -39.08 21.52
N SER A 54 23.62 -39.93 22.49
CA SER A 54 23.85 -41.37 22.52
C SER A 54 23.08 -42.11 21.42
N ARG A 55 23.82 -43.02 20.79
CA ARG A 55 23.47 -44.03 19.80
C ARG A 55 22.19 -44.82 20.18
N VAL A 56 21.17 -44.79 19.32
CA VAL A 56 20.01 -45.69 19.35
C VAL A 56 20.02 -46.55 18.08
N GLU A 57 19.96 -47.87 18.26
CA GLU A 57 19.98 -48.92 17.26
C GLU A 57 18.70 -48.96 16.38
N PRO A 58 18.79 -49.42 15.11
CA PRO A 58 17.61 -49.60 14.28
C PRO A 58 17.00 -50.99 14.45
N ARG A 59 15.72 -51.07 14.84
CA ARG A 59 14.91 -52.28 14.71
C ARG A 59 14.05 -52.27 13.45
N ARG A 60 14.00 -53.44 12.84
CA ARG A 60 13.39 -53.83 11.56
C ARG A 60 11.87 -53.63 11.48
N ALA A 61 11.46 -53.53 10.22
CA ALA A 61 10.11 -53.48 9.65
C ALA A 61 9.11 -54.54 10.15
N ALA A 62 7.83 -54.14 10.19
CA ALA A 62 6.68 -54.99 9.88
C ALA A 62 5.41 -54.15 9.66
N GLY A 63 4.65 -54.47 8.61
CA GLY A 63 3.18 -54.44 8.64
C GLY A 63 2.48 -53.25 7.98
N THR A 64 2.17 -53.39 6.69
CA THR A 64 1.02 -52.77 6.03
C THR A 64 -0.28 -53.28 6.65
N ARG A 65 -1.18 -52.36 7.05
CA ARG A 65 -2.58 -52.66 7.34
C ARG A 65 -3.49 -51.57 6.78
N ASP A 66 -4.48 -52.02 6.01
CA ASP A 66 -5.59 -51.27 5.46
C ASP A 66 -6.44 -50.63 6.56
N MET A 67 -6.86 -49.38 6.34
CA MET A 67 -7.87 -48.69 7.15
C MET A 67 -9.22 -48.73 6.43
N THR A 68 -10.09 -49.63 6.89
CA THR A 68 -11.53 -49.58 6.67
C THR A 68 -12.13 -48.63 7.69
N VAL A 69 -12.78 -47.56 7.22
CA VAL A 69 -13.49 -46.59 8.07
C VAL A 69 -14.90 -47.11 8.35
N THR A 70 -15.13 -47.55 9.58
CA THR A 70 -16.46 -47.87 10.12
C THR A 70 -16.99 -46.66 10.89
N ALA A 71 -18.17 -46.19 10.53
CA ALA A 71 -18.91 -45.14 11.24
C ALA A 71 -19.42 -45.67 12.60
N PRO A 72 -19.39 -44.86 13.69
CA PRO A 72 -20.09 -45.22 14.91
C PRO A 72 -21.52 -44.68 14.93
N GLU A 73 -22.38 -45.61 15.34
CA GLU A 73 -23.80 -45.55 15.60
C GLU A 73 -24.14 -44.77 16.88
N SER A 74 -25.38 -44.29 16.88
CA SER A 74 -26.08 -43.53 17.90
C SER A 74 -26.09 -44.14 19.31
N GLN A 75 -25.97 -43.30 20.34
CA GLN A 75 -26.64 -43.53 21.62
C GLN A 75 -27.29 -42.26 22.15
N ALA A 76 -28.52 -42.45 22.63
CA ALA A 76 -29.43 -41.46 23.19
C ALA A 76 -29.26 -41.32 24.72
N SER A 77 -29.48 -40.11 25.24
CA SER A 77 -29.93 -39.78 26.61
C SER A 77 -30.16 -38.26 26.65
N SER A 78 -31.40 -37.77 26.75
CA SER A 78 -32.28 -37.63 27.93
C SER A 78 -32.01 -36.37 28.77
N ALA A 79 -33.00 -35.44 28.74
CA ALA A 79 -33.36 -34.41 29.75
C ALA A 79 -32.34 -33.28 30.04
N THR A 80 -32.64 -31.99 30.26
CA THR A 80 -33.86 -31.16 30.45
C THR A 80 -33.40 -29.68 30.51
N ASN A 81 -34.35 -28.74 30.44
CA ASN A 81 -34.28 -27.31 30.79
C ASN A 81 -33.97 -26.29 29.67
N ASP A 82 -35.04 -25.93 28.97
CA ASP A 82 -35.67 -24.60 28.97
C ASP A 82 -34.80 -23.39 29.39
N THR A 83 -34.57 -22.48 28.44
CA THR A 83 -34.84 -21.04 28.60
C THR A 83 -34.75 -20.38 27.22
N GLY A 84 -35.90 -19.90 26.75
CA GLY A 84 -36.05 -19.29 25.44
C GLY A 84 -35.29 -17.98 25.29
N VAL A 85 -34.53 -17.87 24.20
CA VAL A 85 -34.14 -16.59 23.60
C VAL A 85 -34.50 -16.66 22.12
N VAL A 86 -35.57 -15.95 21.77
CA VAL A 86 -36.07 -15.77 20.41
C VAL A 86 -35.02 -14.99 19.61
N ARG A 87 -34.26 -15.68 18.75
CA ARG A 87 -33.44 -15.04 17.71
C ARG A 87 -34.04 -15.30 16.33
N SER A 88 -34.60 -14.23 15.78
CA SER A 88 -35.12 -14.11 14.42
C SER A 88 -34.06 -14.47 13.38
N ARG A 89 -34.23 -15.61 12.71
CA ARG A 89 -33.42 -16.05 11.55
C ARG A 89 -34.05 -15.47 10.28
N ARG A 90 -33.43 -14.43 9.71
CA ARG A 90 -33.71 -14.03 8.31
C ARG A 90 -33.18 -15.13 7.38
N ARG A 91 -34.10 -15.85 6.72
CA ARG A 91 -33.80 -16.67 5.55
C ARG A 91 -33.42 -15.74 4.40
N TYR A 92 -32.24 -15.91 3.84
CA TYR A 92 -31.96 -15.47 2.48
C TYR A 92 -32.58 -16.50 1.53
N GLY A 93 -33.60 -16.07 0.79
CA GLY A 93 -34.17 -16.82 -0.31
C GLY A 93 -33.25 -16.76 -1.52
N SER A 94 -32.95 -17.93 -2.06
CA SER A 94 -32.33 -18.14 -3.37
C SER A 94 -33.42 -18.05 -4.43
N PRO A 95 -33.29 -17.25 -5.51
CA PRO A 95 -34.17 -17.37 -6.65
C PRO A 95 -33.64 -18.44 -7.61
N ALA A 96 -34.47 -19.46 -7.80
CA ALA A 96 -34.30 -20.50 -8.80
C ALA A 96 -34.74 -20.02 -10.19
N ASN A 97 -34.10 -20.63 -11.17
CA ASN A 97 -34.41 -20.70 -12.60
C ASN A 97 -35.89 -20.54 -12.98
N GLN A 98 -36.13 -19.75 -14.02
CA GLN A 98 -37.28 -19.91 -14.91
C GLN A 98 -36.82 -19.73 -16.36
N GLU A 99 -36.64 -20.86 -17.04
CA GLU A 99 -36.72 -20.98 -18.50
C GLU A 99 -38.21 -20.94 -18.89
N ALA A 100 -38.55 -20.13 -19.90
CA ALA A 100 -39.70 -20.34 -20.77
C ALA A 100 -39.53 -19.52 -22.07
N ASP A 101 -39.22 -20.27 -23.12
CA ASP A 101 -39.65 -20.16 -24.53
C ASP A 101 -40.28 -18.87 -25.09
N GLY A 102 -39.70 -18.46 -26.23
CA GLY A 102 -40.39 -18.49 -27.53
C GLY A 102 -41.29 -17.31 -27.90
N SER A 103 -40.89 -16.53 -28.91
CA SER A 103 -41.51 -16.60 -30.26
C SER A 103 -41.09 -15.41 -31.13
N SER A 104 -40.79 -15.73 -32.39
CA SER A 104 -40.42 -14.83 -33.48
C SER A 104 -41.58 -13.94 -33.92
N ALA A 105 -41.28 -12.67 -34.22
CA ALA A 105 -41.98 -11.92 -35.26
C ALA A 105 -41.04 -10.87 -35.86
N ALA A 106 -40.68 -11.10 -37.13
CA ALA A 106 -40.11 -10.11 -38.01
C ALA A 106 -41.14 -9.01 -38.30
N LEU A 107 -40.72 -7.75 -38.34
CA LEU A 107 -41.32 -6.78 -39.25
C LEU A 107 -40.30 -5.73 -39.70
N SER A 108 -40.40 -5.45 -40.99
CA SER A 108 -39.50 -4.68 -41.84
C SER A 108 -39.77 -3.17 -41.77
N GLY A 109 -38.71 -2.37 -41.93
CA GLY A 109 -38.65 -1.21 -42.83
C GLY A 109 -39.35 0.10 -42.43
N HIS A 110 -38.57 1.17 -42.30
CA HIS A 110 -38.72 2.47 -43.01
C HIS A 110 -37.60 3.43 -42.54
N VAL A 111 -36.64 3.80 -43.39
CA VAL A 111 -36.57 5.04 -44.21
C VAL A 111 -36.31 6.32 -43.41
N ALA A 112 -35.13 6.87 -43.68
CA ALA A 112 -34.60 8.23 -43.58
C ALA A 112 -35.47 9.37 -43.02
N CYS A 113 -34.86 10.20 -42.16
CA CYS A 113 -34.87 11.65 -42.36
C CYS A 113 -33.59 12.28 -41.78
N GLU A 114 -32.93 13.01 -42.66
CA GLU A 114 -31.84 13.94 -42.47
C GLU A 114 -32.42 15.24 -41.89
N GLU A 115 -31.90 15.76 -40.78
CA GLU A 115 -32.13 17.16 -40.42
C GLU A 115 -30.89 17.80 -39.79
N THR A 116 -30.43 18.80 -40.52
CA THR A 116 -29.27 19.66 -40.35
C THR A 116 -29.49 20.64 -39.19
N GLY A 117 -28.97 20.30 -38.01
CA GLY A 117 -28.87 21.20 -36.88
C GLY A 117 -27.59 22.06 -36.93
N GLN A 118 -27.62 23.17 -37.67
CA GLN A 118 -26.62 24.24 -37.56
C GLN A 118 -26.68 24.86 -36.16
N GLN A 119 -25.80 24.43 -35.25
CA GLN A 119 -25.56 25.14 -34.01
C GLN A 119 -24.73 26.40 -34.28
N ASN A 120 -25.36 27.55 -33.98
CA ASN A 120 -24.73 28.85 -33.79
C ASN A 120 -23.54 28.73 -32.81
N GLN A 121 -22.32 28.67 -33.34
CA GLN A 121 -21.11 28.93 -32.56
C GLN A 121 -21.01 30.44 -32.31
N VAL A 122 -21.46 30.85 -31.14
CA VAL A 122 -21.03 32.11 -30.53
C VAL A 122 -19.50 32.01 -30.37
N ARG A 123 -18.76 32.83 -31.13
CA ARG A 123 -17.32 33.02 -30.97
C ARG A 123 -17.06 33.61 -29.59
N THR A 124 -16.75 32.76 -28.62
CA THR A 124 -16.11 33.17 -27.38
C THR A 124 -14.71 33.71 -27.73
N PRO A 125 -14.32 34.91 -27.25
CA PRO A 125 -13.02 35.48 -27.56
C PRO A 125 -11.89 34.56 -27.08
N ALA A 126 -10.91 34.34 -27.96
CA ALA A 126 -9.70 33.58 -27.69
C ALA A 126 -8.91 34.24 -26.54
N SER A 127 -9.10 33.76 -25.32
CA SER A 127 -8.18 34.06 -24.22
C SER A 127 -6.94 33.19 -24.40
N THR A 128 -5.91 33.75 -25.02
CA THR A 128 -4.58 33.16 -25.21
C THR A 128 -3.74 33.19 -23.93
N ALA A 129 -4.32 32.76 -22.80
CA ALA A 129 -3.57 32.36 -21.63
C ALA A 129 -3.69 30.83 -21.57
N ASP A 130 -2.58 30.16 -21.87
CA ASP A 130 -2.39 28.72 -21.84
C ASP A 130 -2.49 28.24 -20.38
N ASP A 131 -3.70 28.34 -19.80
CA ASP A 131 -4.11 27.67 -18.57
C ASP A 131 -4.15 26.18 -18.91
N ARG A 132 -2.96 25.58 -19.02
CA ARG A 132 -2.81 24.14 -18.93
C ARG A 132 -3.28 23.78 -17.54
N ILE A 133 -4.56 23.45 -17.45
CA ILE A 133 -5.16 22.79 -16.30
C ILE A 133 -4.34 21.52 -16.12
N VAL A 134 -3.33 21.59 -15.24
CA VAL A 134 -2.48 20.44 -14.91
C VAL A 134 -3.41 19.43 -14.27
N SER A 135 -3.77 18.39 -15.01
CA SER A 135 -4.65 17.34 -14.54
C SER A 135 -4.04 16.71 -13.30
N LYS A 136 -4.73 16.82 -12.17
CA LYS A 136 -4.26 16.25 -10.91
C LYS A 136 -4.13 14.74 -11.05
N LYS A 137 -2.97 14.19 -10.69
CA LYS A 137 -2.74 12.73 -10.70
C LYS A 137 -3.81 12.00 -9.89
N VAL A 138 -4.32 10.92 -10.47
CA VAL A 138 -5.33 10.05 -9.87
C VAL A 138 -4.67 8.73 -9.53
N TYR A 139 -4.62 8.37 -8.25
CA TYR A 139 -3.96 7.14 -7.80
C TYR A 139 -4.88 5.92 -7.89
N ALA A 140 -4.31 4.74 -8.11
CA ALA A 140 -5.03 3.47 -8.18
C ALA A 140 -5.47 3.00 -6.78
N VAL A 141 -6.60 3.52 -6.31
CA VAL A 141 -7.25 3.15 -5.04
C VAL A 141 -8.40 2.17 -5.27
N SER A 142 -8.83 1.47 -4.21
CA SER A 142 -9.94 0.51 -4.35
C SER A 142 -11.24 1.18 -4.78
N VAL A 143 -11.98 0.57 -5.72
CA VAL A 143 -13.26 1.07 -6.22
C VAL A 143 -14.27 1.25 -5.09
N ARG A 144 -14.26 0.33 -4.12
CA ARG A 144 -15.07 0.43 -2.90
C ARG A 144 -14.76 1.71 -2.12
N TRP A 145 -13.49 2.01 -1.90
CA TRP A 145 -13.09 3.22 -1.18
C TRP A 145 -13.50 4.49 -1.94
N GLU A 146 -13.37 4.52 -3.26
CA GLU A 146 -13.83 5.67 -4.07
C GLU A 146 -15.34 5.87 -3.95
N SER A 147 -16.10 4.79 -3.97
CA SER A 147 -17.56 4.83 -3.75
C SER A 147 -17.89 5.39 -2.36
N GLU A 148 -17.21 4.91 -1.30
CA GLU A 148 -17.36 5.42 0.07
C GLU A 148 -17.02 6.92 0.16
N GLN A 149 -16.00 7.41 -0.57
CA GLN A 149 -15.68 8.84 -0.61
C GLN A 149 -16.73 9.67 -1.35
N ARG A 150 -17.27 9.17 -2.46
CA ARG A 150 -18.35 9.86 -3.20
C ARG A 150 -19.62 9.97 -2.36
N GLU A 151 -19.97 8.92 -1.64
CA GLU A 151 -21.11 8.93 -0.72
C GLU A 151 -20.90 9.91 0.45
N ARG A 152 -19.68 9.99 1.00
CA ARG A 152 -19.35 11.00 2.02
C ARG A 152 -19.46 12.42 1.48
N ALA A 153 -18.96 12.66 0.28
CA ALA A 153 -19.03 13.97 -0.35
C ALA A 153 -20.48 14.40 -0.64
N SER A 154 -21.34 13.48 -1.10
CA SER A 154 -22.76 13.79 -1.33
C SER A 154 -23.51 14.08 -0.03
N ARG A 155 -23.24 13.33 1.05
CA ARG A 155 -23.80 13.60 2.38
C ARG A 155 -23.37 14.97 2.93
N ALA A 156 -22.10 15.33 2.77
CA ALA A 156 -21.59 16.64 3.20
C ALA A 156 -22.26 17.80 2.45
N GLN A 157 -22.51 17.64 1.14
CA GLN A 157 -23.23 18.63 0.33
C GLN A 157 -24.70 18.78 0.74
N GLN A 158 -25.38 17.67 1.08
CA GLN A 158 -26.76 17.71 1.57
C GLN A 158 -26.87 18.48 2.89
N ILE A 159 -25.96 18.22 3.84
CA ILE A 159 -25.93 18.94 5.13
C ILE A 159 -25.72 20.45 4.94
N GLY A 160 -24.90 20.86 3.96
CA GLY A 160 -24.67 22.28 3.66
C GLY A 160 -25.85 22.97 2.95
N SER A 161 -26.69 22.22 2.23
CA SER A 161 -27.83 22.77 1.48
C SER A 161 -29.10 22.91 2.32
N ASP A 162 -29.28 22.07 3.34
CA ASP A 162 -30.43 22.12 4.25
C ASP A 162 -30.27 23.19 5.36
N GLY A 163 -29.64 24.32 5.01
CA GLY A 163 -29.46 25.51 5.86
C GLY A 163 -30.76 26.23 6.22
N GLY A 164 -31.79 25.48 6.62
CA GLY A 164 -32.90 26.01 7.39
C GLY A 164 -32.37 26.66 8.67
N PRO A 165 -33.06 27.68 9.18
CA PRO A 165 -32.62 28.45 10.35
C PRO A 165 -32.34 27.51 11.52
N ILE A 166 -31.11 27.55 12.02
CA ILE A 166 -30.59 26.71 13.11
C ILE A 166 -31.45 26.95 14.35
N SER A 167 -32.42 26.07 14.57
CA SER A 167 -33.21 26.04 15.80
C SER A 167 -32.42 25.29 16.88
N GLY A 168 -31.53 26.02 17.56
CA GLY A 168 -31.23 25.93 18.99
C GLY A 168 -30.69 24.65 19.64
N ASN A 169 -30.67 23.50 18.98
CA ASN A 169 -30.24 22.25 19.63
C ASN A 169 -28.94 21.75 19.01
N GLU A 170 -27.81 22.17 19.60
CA GLU A 170 -26.48 21.64 19.26
C GLU A 170 -26.51 20.10 19.31
N PRO A 171 -26.08 19.42 18.24
CA PRO A 171 -25.89 17.98 18.29
C PRO A 171 -24.77 17.66 19.28
N PRO A 172 -24.90 16.58 20.07
CA PRO A 172 -23.89 16.18 21.02
C PRO A 172 -22.55 15.98 20.30
N LEU A 173 -21.51 16.67 20.79
CA LEU A 173 -20.12 16.59 20.36
C LEU A 173 -19.59 15.15 20.44
N THR A 174 -19.93 14.32 19.46
CA THR A 174 -19.26 13.05 19.23
C THR A 174 -17.95 13.36 18.54
N TYR A 175 -16.86 13.42 19.32
CA TYR A 175 -15.51 13.57 18.80
C TYR A 175 -15.22 12.37 17.89
N THR A 176 -15.35 12.56 16.59
CA THR A 176 -15.07 11.50 15.62
C THR A 176 -13.59 11.49 15.32
N VAL A 177 -13.04 10.34 14.90
CA VAL A 177 -11.64 10.25 14.44
C VAL A 177 -11.35 11.27 13.32
N GLU A 178 -12.39 11.70 12.61
CA GLU A 178 -12.35 12.69 11.53
C GLU A 178 -12.01 14.10 12.05
N ASP A 179 -12.39 14.44 13.29
CA ASP A 179 -12.06 15.74 13.91
C ASP A 179 -10.58 15.83 14.31
N PHE A 180 -9.96 14.72 14.72
CA PHE A 180 -8.52 14.66 14.97
C PHE A 180 -7.70 14.90 13.70
N HIS A 181 -8.21 14.50 12.53
CA HIS A 181 -7.57 14.77 11.24
C HIS A 181 -7.66 16.26 10.85
N ASN A 182 -8.79 16.91 11.15
CA ASN A 182 -8.97 18.34 10.91
C ASN A 182 -8.01 19.20 11.76
N TYR A 183 -7.74 18.80 13.02
CA TYR A 183 -6.86 19.59 13.90
C TYR A 183 -5.37 19.49 13.53
N CYS A 184 -4.91 18.34 13.05
CA CYS A 184 -3.48 18.12 12.83
C CYS A 184 -3.04 18.46 11.40
N CYS A 185 -3.93 18.40 10.41
CA CYS A 185 -3.59 18.59 9.00
C CYS A 185 -4.77 19.11 8.16
N CYS A 186 -5.16 20.38 8.29
CA CYS A 186 -6.21 21.02 7.46
C CYS A 186 -5.97 20.90 5.95
N CYS A 187 -4.75 20.57 5.51
CA CYS A 187 -4.36 20.46 4.11
C CYS A 187 -4.10 19.02 3.65
N ALA A 188 -4.31 17.99 4.50
CA ALA A 188 -3.97 16.63 4.12
C ALA A 188 -5.03 16.00 3.21
N ARG A 189 -4.63 15.64 1.98
CA ARG A 189 -5.46 14.85 1.08
C ARG A 189 -5.37 13.38 1.48
N ARG A 190 -6.52 12.74 1.68
CA ARG A 190 -6.59 11.28 1.93
C ARG A 190 -6.62 10.51 0.61
N VAL A 191 -5.80 9.48 0.50
CA VAL A 191 -5.77 8.54 -0.64
C VAL A 191 -5.76 7.11 -0.08
N GLY A 192 -6.87 6.41 -0.23
CA GLY A 192 -7.08 5.14 0.46
C GLY A 192 -7.08 5.31 1.98
N SER A 193 -6.26 4.51 2.66
CA SER A 193 -6.02 4.64 4.11
C SER A 193 -4.78 5.48 4.45
N MET A 194 -4.18 6.18 3.48
CA MET A 194 -2.98 7.01 3.67
C MET A 194 -3.32 8.51 3.60
N PHE A 195 -2.41 9.33 4.10
CA PHE A 195 -2.54 10.80 4.10
C PHE A 195 -1.36 11.44 3.37
N PHE A 196 -1.64 12.33 2.44
CA PHE A 196 -0.64 13.18 1.81
C PHE A 196 -0.48 14.44 2.66
N LEU A 197 0.63 14.54 3.37
CA LEU A 197 0.93 15.69 4.24
C LEU A 197 1.44 16.86 3.41
N ILE A 198 2.24 16.58 2.37
CA ILE A 198 2.74 17.56 1.41
C ILE A 198 2.59 16.98 0.00
N GLU A 199 1.90 17.72 -0.86
CA GLU A 199 1.67 17.39 -2.28
C GLU A 199 2.28 18.51 -3.13
N LYS A 200 2.98 18.16 -4.22
CA LYS A 200 3.44 19.14 -5.21
C LYS A 200 2.24 19.67 -6.02
N PRO A 201 2.38 20.80 -6.74
CA PRO A 201 1.32 21.35 -7.59
C PRO A 201 0.83 20.38 -8.69
N ASP A 202 1.66 19.42 -9.10
CA ASP A 202 1.33 18.37 -10.08
C ASP A 202 0.51 17.20 -9.48
N GLY A 203 0.29 17.20 -8.16
CA GLY A 203 -0.37 16.10 -7.46
C GLY A 203 0.56 14.97 -7.02
N THR A 204 1.88 15.12 -7.18
CA THR A 204 2.84 14.12 -6.69
C THR A 204 3.04 14.28 -5.17
N PRO A 205 2.85 13.22 -4.36
CA PRO A 205 3.10 13.30 -2.94
C PRO A 205 4.60 13.43 -2.66
N VAL A 206 4.94 14.30 -1.71
CA VAL A 206 6.30 14.45 -1.18
C VAL A 206 6.42 13.73 0.15
N ILE A 207 5.40 13.92 1.01
CA ILE A 207 5.34 13.35 2.34
C ILE A 207 4.02 12.60 2.47
N VAL A 208 4.11 11.28 2.68
CA VAL A 208 2.96 10.38 2.83
C VAL A 208 3.01 9.74 4.21
N ALA A 209 1.94 9.88 4.98
CA ALA A 209 1.75 9.10 6.20
C ALA A 209 0.96 7.83 5.88
N GLY A 210 1.56 6.67 6.19
CA GLY A 210 0.96 5.36 5.97
C GLY A 210 -0.26 5.08 6.87
N PRO A 211 -0.98 3.96 6.66
CA PRO A 211 -2.21 3.65 7.39
C PRO A 211 -2.01 3.44 8.90
N CYS A 212 -0.80 3.09 9.31
CA CYS A 212 -0.45 2.82 10.71
C CYS A 212 0.39 3.95 11.34
N TRP A 213 0.41 5.15 10.74
CA TRP A 213 1.16 6.29 11.27
C TRP A 213 0.91 6.61 12.75
N PRO A 214 -0.30 6.45 13.33
CA PRO A 214 -0.52 6.74 14.74
C PRO A 214 0.30 5.82 15.64
N PHE A 215 0.51 4.56 15.23
CA PHE A 215 1.33 3.62 16.00
C PHE A 215 2.80 4.06 16.01
N CYS A 216 3.34 4.48 14.85
CA CYS A 216 4.69 5.03 14.77
C CYS A 216 4.85 6.28 15.66
N THR A 217 3.93 7.23 15.56
CA THR A 217 4.01 8.52 16.28
C THR A 217 3.74 8.40 17.78
N PHE A 218 2.79 7.56 18.21
CA PHE A 218 2.38 7.49 19.62
C PHE A 218 3.03 6.34 20.40
N VAL A 219 3.61 5.35 19.72
CA VAL A 219 4.26 4.20 20.37
C VAL A 219 5.75 4.20 20.07
N THR A 220 6.13 4.12 18.79
CA THR A 220 7.54 3.93 18.41
C THR A 220 8.40 5.15 18.77
N VAL A 221 7.98 6.35 18.39
CA VAL A 221 8.75 7.59 18.66
C VAL A 221 8.89 7.85 20.16
N PRO A 222 7.83 7.80 21.00
CA PRO A 222 7.97 8.00 22.44
C PRO A 222 8.80 6.91 23.11
N LEU A 223 8.76 5.67 22.61
CA LEU A 223 9.60 4.60 23.13
C LEU A 223 11.09 4.88 22.87
N ILE A 224 11.45 5.30 21.64
CA ILE A 224 12.83 5.64 21.29
C ILE A 224 13.30 6.89 22.05
N VAL A 225 12.52 7.97 22.01
CA VAL A 225 12.87 9.24 22.67
C VAL A 225 12.88 9.09 24.18
N GLY A 226 11.85 8.47 24.76
CA GLY A 226 11.71 8.32 26.21
C GLY A 226 12.79 7.42 26.79
N LEU A 227 12.94 6.19 26.28
CA LEU A 227 13.95 5.26 26.79
C LEU A 227 15.37 5.73 26.44
N GLY A 228 15.58 6.28 25.23
CA GLY A 228 16.86 6.83 24.82
C GLY A 228 17.28 8.02 25.68
N THR A 229 16.36 8.95 25.94
CA THR A 229 16.65 10.11 26.81
C THR A 229 16.88 9.67 28.26
N LEU A 230 16.10 8.71 28.77
CA LEU A 230 16.29 8.15 30.11
C LEU A 230 17.72 7.56 30.26
N VAL A 231 18.15 6.73 29.31
CA VAL A 231 19.51 6.18 29.27
C VAL A 231 20.55 7.29 29.16
N GLY A 232 20.35 8.27 28.27
CA GLY A 232 21.25 9.41 28.11
C GLY A 232 21.41 10.24 29.39
N VAL A 233 20.34 10.46 30.14
CA VAL A 233 20.38 11.23 31.39
C VAL A 233 20.98 10.44 32.54
N PHE A 234 20.53 9.21 32.77
CA PHE A 234 20.93 8.43 33.96
C PHE A 234 22.29 7.74 33.82
N ILE A 235 22.69 7.37 32.60
CA ILE A 235 23.94 6.64 32.36
C ILE A 235 24.98 7.57 31.74
N VAL A 236 24.66 8.23 30.63
CA VAL A 236 25.65 9.01 29.87
C VAL A 236 25.99 10.34 30.57
N SER A 237 25.00 11.00 31.16
CA SER A 237 25.19 12.30 31.82
C SER A 237 25.58 12.19 33.30
N ASN A 238 25.70 10.97 33.85
CA ASN A 238 26.01 10.75 35.24
C ASN A 238 27.53 10.66 35.45
N PRO A 239 28.16 11.63 36.14
CA PRO A 239 29.61 11.61 36.38
C PRO A 239 30.07 10.38 37.17
N SER A 240 29.19 9.83 38.01
CA SER A 240 29.47 8.66 38.83
C SER A 240 29.53 7.36 38.04
N ALA A 241 29.03 7.33 36.80
CA ALA A 241 29.08 6.15 35.94
C ALA A 241 30.49 5.87 35.39
N GLY A 242 31.45 6.79 35.59
CA GLY A 242 32.82 6.66 35.08
C GLY A 242 32.94 6.79 33.56
N LEU A 243 31.86 7.16 32.87
CA LEU A 243 31.84 7.43 31.43
C LEU A 243 32.43 8.82 31.16
N PRO A 244 33.33 8.96 30.17
CA PRO A 244 33.79 10.26 29.75
C PRO A 244 32.65 11.13 29.21
N TRP A 245 32.58 12.39 29.64
CA TRP A 245 31.52 13.33 29.24
C TRP A 245 31.37 13.52 27.73
N TRP A 246 32.46 13.39 26.96
CA TRP A 246 32.44 13.50 25.50
C TRP A 246 31.61 12.40 24.82
N PHE A 247 31.33 11.28 25.51
CA PHE A 247 30.48 10.22 25.00
C PHE A 247 29.06 10.73 24.69
N GLY A 248 28.59 11.74 25.42
CA GLY A 248 27.32 12.42 25.13
C GLY A 248 27.27 13.01 23.71
N PHE A 249 28.38 13.55 23.20
CA PHE A 249 28.46 14.09 21.85
C PHE A 249 28.35 13.04 20.75
N ILE A 250 28.53 11.77 21.07
CA ILE A 250 28.31 10.67 20.11
C ILE A 250 26.89 10.13 20.28
N TYR A 251 26.47 9.94 21.54
CA TYR A 251 25.19 9.34 21.87
C TYR A 251 23.99 10.15 21.35
N TYR A 252 23.93 11.45 21.65
CA TYR A 252 22.77 12.27 21.28
C TYR A 252 22.61 12.45 19.77
N PRO A 253 23.68 12.69 18.98
CA PRO A 253 23.57 12.70 17.53
C PRO A 253 23.18 11.34 16.93
N LEU A 254 23.63 10.23 17.52
CA LEU A 254 23.21 8.90 17.07
C LEU A 254 21.71 8.68 17.32
N LEU A 255 21.19 9.10 18.48
CA LEU A 255 19.77 9.06 18.79
C LEU A 255 18.96 9.93 17.82
N LEU A 256 19.43 11.15 17.54
CA LEU A 256 18.81 12.03 16.54
C LEU A 256 18.83 11.41 15.14
N PHE A 257 19.95 10.82 14.73
CA PHE A 257 20.09 10.14 13.45
C PHE A 257 19.07 9.00 13.30
N VAL A 258 18.87 8.18 14.33
CA VAL A 258 17.84 7.13 14.35
C VAL A 258 16.44 7.72 14.16
N LEU A 259 16.12 8.83 14.84
CA LEU A 259 14.83 9.50 14.68
C LEU A 259 14.62 10.07 13.28
N VAL A 260 15.67 10.65 12.68
CA VAL A 260 15.62 11.18 11.32
C VAL A 260 15.43 10.05 10.31
N VAL A 261 16.19 8.96 10.42
CA VAL A 261 16.03 7.80 9.54
C VAL A 261 14.62 7.19 9.68
N LEU A 262 14.13 7.03 10.92
CA LEU A 262 12.76 6.56 11.16
C LEU A 262 11.72 7.47 10.50
N SER A 263 11.88 8.79 10.66
CA SER A 263 10.98 9.79 10.05
C SER A 263 11.03 9.75 8.53
N CYS A 264 12.22 9.60 7.94
CA CYS A 264 12.39 9.47 6.50
C CYS A 264 11.68 8.23 5.96
N VAL A 265 11.81 7.09 6.64
CA VAL A 265 11.15 5.84 6.24
C VAL A 265 9.62 5.96 6.42
N SER A 266 9.15 6.49 7.55
CA SER A 266 7.72 6.58 7.85
C SER A 266 6.94 7.52 6.94
N CYS A 267 7.60 8.56 6.43
CA CYS A 267 7.00 9.64 5.66
C CYS A 267 7.20 9.53 4.15
N ARG A 268 7.88 8.49 3.66
CA ARG A 268 8.19 8.31 2.25
C ARG A 268 6.98 7.76 1.49
N ASP A 269 6.85 8.17 0.23
CA ASP A 269 5.92 7.54 -0.70
C ASP A 269 6.28 6.06 -0.85
N PRO A 270 5.38 5.13 -0.46
CA PRO A 270 5.64 3.70 -0.57
C PRO A 270 5.66 3.21 -2.03
N GLY A 271 5.61 4.09 -3.03
CA GLY A 271 5.55 3.71 -4.44
C GLY A 271 4.10 3.55 -4.91
N LEU A 272 3.26 4.54 -4.57
CA LEU A 272 1.87 4.56 -5.01
C LEU A 272 1.78 4.65 -6.53
N MET A 273 0.99 3.77 -7.11
CA MET A 273 0.79 3.76 -8.56
C MET A 273 -0.35 4.69 -8.98
N GLU A 274 -0.12 5.42 -10.06
CA GLU A 274 -1.16 6.17 -10.76
C GLU A 274 -2.16 5.20 -11.40
N ARG A 275 -3.41 5.63 -11.49
CA ARG A 275 -4.49 4.87 -12.13
C ARG A 275 -4.27 4.91 -13.64
N VAL A 276 -4.16 3.74 -14.23
CA VAL A 276 -4.00 3.56 -15.67
C VAL A 276 -5.18 2.76 -16.18
N THR A 277 -6.03 3.40 -16.97
CA THR A 277 -7.20 2.81 -17.63
C THR A 277 -6.99 2.61 -19.12
N ASP A 278 -5.88 3.07 -19.66
CA ASP A 278 -5.63 3.11 -21.10
C ASP A 278 -5.37 1.70 -21.64
N GLU A 279 -5.96 1.39 -22.80
CA GLU A 279 -5.81 0.09 -23.47
C GLU A 279 -4.34 -0.18 -23.87
N GLU A 280 -3.53 0.86 -24.05
CA GLU A 280 -2.08 0.74 -24.31
C GLU A 280 -1.34 0.00 -23.19
N ALA A 281 -1.86 0.00 -21.96
CA ALA A 281 -1.28 -0.77 -20.87
C ALA A 281 -1.45 -2.29 -21.09
N ALA A 282 -2.50 -2.72 -21.81
CA ALA A 282 -2.71 -4.12 -22.13
C ALA A 282 -1.60 -4.68 -23.03
N ASP A 283 -1.00 -3.85 -23.89
CA ASP A 283 0.10 -4.25 -24.76
C ASP A 283 1.43 -4.45 -24.00
N ALA A 284 1.54 -3.89 -22.80
CA ALA A 284 2.76 -3.91 -21.99
C ALA A 284 2.84 -5.09 -20.99
N ASP A 285 2.03 -6.15 -21.15
CA ASP A 285 1.91 -7.28 -20.21
C ASP A 285 1.42 -6.82 -18.81
N TRP A 286 0.56 -5.80 -18.76
CA TRP A 286 -0.09 -5.39 -17.52
C TRP A 286 -1.38 -6.16 -17.31
N PHE A 287 -1.66 -6.45 -16.04
CA PHE A 287 -2.85 -7.19 -15.63
C PHE A 287 -3.92 -6.21 -15.15
N TRP A 288 -5.14 -6.36 -15.63
CA TRP A 288 -6.28 -5.63 -15.07
C TRP A 288 -6.55 -6.11 -13.64
N ASN A 289 -6.66 -5.16 -12.69
CA ASN A 289 -7.07 -5.46 -11.33
C ASN A 289 -8.44 -4.84 -11.05
N GLU A 290 -9.46 -5.69 -10.98
CA GLU A 290 -10.86 -5.31 -10.76
C GLU A 290 -11.06 -4.58 -9.42
N GLN A 291 -10.28 -4.89 -8.38
CA GLN A 291 -10.44 -4.27 -7.05
C GLN A 291 -10.14 -2.77 -7.05
N VAL A 292 -9.21 -2.34 -7.90
CA VAL A 292 -8.81 -0.93 -8.07
C VAL A 292 -9.35 -0.33 -9.37
N GLY A 293 -9.86 -1.15 -10.28
CA GLY A 293 -10.28 -0.72 -11.61
C GLY A 293 -9.15 -0.01 -12.36
N SER A 294 -7.98 -0.64 -12.42
CA SER A 294 -6.76 -0.13 -13.05
C SER A 294 -5.89 -1.29 -13.53
N TYR A 295 -5.12 -1.08 -14.59
CA TYR A 295 -4.03 -1.98 -14.98
C TYR A 295 -2.85 -1.85 -14.01
N ARG A 296 -2.13 -2.95 -13.80
CA ARG A 296 -0.92 -3.02 -12.96
C ARG A 296 0.18 -3.88 -13.58
N PRO A 297 1.46 -3.53 -13.39
CA PRO A 297 2.57 -4.42 -13.72
C PRO A 297 2.63 -5.61 -12.76
N ALA A 298 3.31 -6.69 -13.16
CA ALA A 298 3.42 -7.93 -12.38
C ALA A 298 3.97 -7.74 -10.95
N LYS A 299 4.84 -6.73 -10.73
CA LYS A 299 5.46 -6.45 -9.43
C LYS A 299 4.62 -5.60 -8.48
N ALA A 300 3.60 -4.91 -8.98
CA ALA A 300 2.75 -4.09 -8.14
C ALA A 300 1.64 -4.93 -7.54
N MET A 301 1.36 -4.78 -6.26
CA MET A 301 0.33 -5.53 -5.56
C MET A 301 -0.66 -4.59 -4.86
N TYR A 302 -1.90 -5.04 -4.75
CA TYR A 302 -2.92 -4.33 -3.99
C TYR A 302 -2.70 -4.57 -2.49
N CYS A 303 -2.49 -3.50 -1.73
CA CYS A 303 -2.38 -3.57 -0.27
C CYS A 303 -3.75 -3.32 0.36
N ARG A 304 -4.26 -4.32 1.10
CA ARG A 304 -5.57 -4.24 1.77
C ARG A 304 -5.63 -3.13 2.83
N GLU A 305 -4.56 -2.95 3.60
CA GLU A 305 -4.52 -1.94 4.66
C GLU A 305 -4.47 -0.52 4.08
N CYS A 306 -3.66 -0.31 3.04
CA CYS A 306 -3.57 0.98 2.34
C CYS A 306 -4.77 1.28 1.45
N LYS A 307 -5.52 0.25 1.04
CA LYS A 307 -6.60 0.32 0.04
C LYS A 307 -6.15 0.93 -1.28
N ALA A 308 -4.90 0.68 -1.66
CA ALA A 308 -4.25 1.23 -2.84
C ALA A 308 -3.27 0.22 -3.46
N LEU A 309 -2.96 0.43 -4.73
CA LEU A 309 -1.94 -0.32 -5.44
C LEU A 309 -0.54 0.24 -5.14
N VAL A 310 0.37 -0.63 -4.73
CA VAL A 310 1.75 -0.27 -4.36
C VAL A 310 2.72 -1.05 -5.24
N ASN A 311 3.69 -0.36 -5.83
CA ASN A 311 4.75 -0.99 -6.62
C ASN A 311 5.80 -1.64 -5.71
N ASP A 312 6.26 -2.85 -6.05
CA ASP A 312 7.27 -3.60 -5.28
C ASP A 312 6.91 -3.79 -3.79
N TYR A 313 5.62 -3.97 -3.50
CA TYR A 313 5.10 -4.22 -2.16
C TYR A 313 5.80 -5.43 -1.50
N ASP A 314 6.32 -5.22 -0.29
CA ASP A 314 6.84 -6.30 0.55
C ASP A 314 5.87 -6.60 1.70
N HIS A 315 5.73 -5.67 2.66
CA HIS A 315 4.82 -5.81 3.79
C HIS A 315 4.44 -4.46 4.41
N VAL A 316 3.41 -4.46 5.27
CA VAL A 316 3.07 -3.32 6.13
C VAL A 316 3.77 -3.50 7.47
N CYS A 317 4.59 -2.53 7.88
CA CYS A 317 5.23 -2.54 9.18
C CYS A 317 4.54 -1.56 10.13
N PRO A 318 3.86 -2.03 11.19
CA PRO A 318 3.18 -1.13 12.11
C PRO A 318 4.17 -0.19 12.84
N TRP A 319 5.40 -0.66 13.10
CA TRP A 319 6.43 0.10 13.81
C TRP A 319 6.91 1.34 13.05
N THR A 320 7.04 1.26 11.73
CA THR A 320 7.36 2.41 10.86
C THR A 320 6.10 3.18 10.46
N GLY A 321 4.93 2.57 10.61
CA GLY A 321 3.64 3.18 10.30
C GLY A 321 3.30 3.21 8.81
N THR A 322 4.09 2.56 7.95
CA THR A 322 3.95 2.60 6.49
C THR A 322 4.23 1.24 5.84
N VAL A 323 4.03 1.17 4.53
CA VAL A 323 4.41 0.02 3.69
C VAL A 323 5.89 0.08 3.38
N ILE A 324 6.55 -1.06 3.49
CA ILE A 324 7.96 -1.27 3.15
C ILE A 324 8.04 -1.77 1.71
N VAL A 325 8.96 -1.20 0.95
CA VAL A 325 9.21 -1.52 -0.46
C VAL A 325 10.67 -1.89 -0.67
N SER A 326 10.88 -3.04 -1.29
CA SER A 326 12.17 -3.75 -1.27
C SER A 326 13.39 -2.93 -1.77
N LEU A 327 13.19 -1.94 -2.64
CA LEU A 327 14.29 -1.18 -3.28
C LEU A 327 14.40 0.28 -2.84
N LEU A 328 13.32 0.89 -2.37
CA LEU A 328 13.28 2.34 -2.10
C LEU A 328 13.73 2.68 -0.67
N ASP A 329 13.63 1.74 0.27
CA ASP A 329 13.97 1.99 1.67
C ASP A 329 15.49 2.07 1.91
N TYR A 330 16.27 1.26 1.17
CA TYR A 330 17.73 1.34 1.21
C TYR A 330 18.25 2.69 0.70
N ALA A 331 17.57 3.29 -0.28
CA ALA A 331 17.99 4.57 -0.85
C ALA A 331 17.90 5.71 0.16
N CYS A 332 16.93 5.71 1.09
CA CYS A 332 16.83 6.73 2.13
C CYS A 332 17.97 6.63 3.15
N VAL A 333 18.33 5.42 3.55
CA VAL A 333 19.48 5.18 4.43
C VAL A 333 20.78 5.59 3.74
N LEU A 334 20.94 5.22 2.47
CA LEU A 334 22.12 5.57 1.67
C LEU A 334 22.22 7.08 1.40
N ALA A 335 21.10 7.76 1.13
CA ALA A 335 21.08 9.21 0.89
C ALA A 335 21.47 10.04 2.11
N PHE A 336 21.35 9.49 3.33
CA PHE A 336 21.84 10.17 4.53
C PHE A 336 23.33 9.93 4.79
N LEU A 337 23.90 8.87 4.21
CA LEU A 337 25.31 8.52 4.34
C LEU A 337 26.20 9.19 3.28
N HIS A 338 25.60 9.88 2.30
CA HIS A 338 26.27 10.55 1.18
C HIS A 338 26.08 12.06 1.23
#